data_AF-A0A1M5X4E7-F1
#
_entry.id   AF-A0A1M5X4E7-F1
#
_cell.length_a   1.000
_cell.length_b   1.000
_cell.length_c   1.000
_cell.angle_alpha   90.00
_cell.angle_beta   90.00
_cell.angle_gamma   90.00
#
_symmetry.space_group_name_H-M   'P 1'
#
loop_
_entity.id
_entity.type
_entity.pdbx_description
1 polymer ?
#
loop_
_entity_poly.entity_id
_entity_poly.type
_entity_poly.pdbx_seq_one_letter_code
_entity_poly.pdbx_strand_id
1 'polypeptide(L)'
;MFICMSCQDNTEKTTTEICEFRGIRYDNRYKTAVISTEHEHHDYIVPMTETKYEQFVDELAKAMNDHQLIYIKNGVIFRCRKGEIHNSEPQNITIGW
;
A
#
# COMPACT_ATOMS: atom_id res chain seq x y z
N MET A 1 3.47 3.66 13.96
CA MET A 1 3.40 2.30 13.43
C MET A 1 4.14 2.26 12.11
N PHE A 2 4.81 1.15 11.81
CA PHE A 2 5.55 0.93 10.58
C PHE A 2 4.87 -0.12 9.69
N ILE A 3 5.01 0.04 8.39
CA ILE A 3 4.54 -0.92 7.39
C ILE A 3 5.73 -1.38 6.54
N CYS A 4 5.94 -2.70 6.47
CA CYS A 4 6.93 -3.32 5.62
C CYS A 4 6.27 -3.79 4.32
N MET A 5 6.81 -3.35 3.20
CA MET A 5 6.19 -3.49 1.88
C MET A 5 7.21 -3.99 0.86
N SER A 6 6.77 -4.81 -0.09
CA SER A 6 7.54 -5.07 -1.30
C SER A 6 7.16 -4.00 -2.33
N CYS A 7 8.06 -3.07 -2.59
CA CYS A 7 7.83 -1.93 -3.47
C CYS A 7 8.48 -2.14 -4.83
N GLN A 8 7.79 -1.79 -5.91
CA GLN A 8 8.35 -1.72 -7.26
C GLN A 8 8.36 -0.28 -7.73
N ASP A 9 9.50 0.17 -8.26
CA ASP A 9 9.63 1.50 -8.86
C ASP A 9 9.39 1.49 -10.37
N ASN A 10 9.45 2.67 -10.99
CA ASN A 10 9.24 2.85 -12.43
C ASN A 10 10.32 2.17 -13.31
N THR A 11 11.38 1.59 -12.72
CA THR A 11 12.40 0.79 -13.42
C THR A 11 12.17 -0.71 -13.28
N GLU A 12 11.00 -1.11 -12.77
CA GLU A 12 10.60 -2.48 -12.45
C GLU A 12 11.43 -3.14 -11.33
N LYS A 13 12.36 -2.40 -10.71
CA LYS A 13 13.17 -2.90 -9.62
C LYS A 13 12.31 -3.05 -8.37
N THR A 14 12.36 -4.23 -7.76
CA THR A 14 11.68 -4.50 -6.49
C THR A 14 12.63 -4.32 -5.31
N THR A 15 12.20 -3.55 -4.32
CA THR A 15 12.89 -3.35 -3.04
C THR A 15 11.93 -3.54 -1.88
N THR A 16 12.41 -4.09 -0.77
CA THR A 16 11.63 -4.10 0.48
C THR A 16 11.86 -2.79 1.22
N GLU A 17 10.77 -2.12 1.59
CA GLU A 17 10.80 -0.83 2.29
C GLU A 17 10.02 -0.93 3.60
N ILE A 18 10.53 -0.27 4.65
CA ILE A 18 9.83 -0.09 5.92
C ILE A 18 9.57 1.40 6.04
N CYS A 19 8.30 1.78 6.08
CA CYS A 19 7.86 3.18 6.13
C CYS A 19 7.01 3.44 7.36
N GLU A 20 7.03 4.66 7.87
CA GLU A 20 6.05 5.13 8.85
C GLU A 20 4.68 5.27 8.19
N PHE A 21 3.69 4.52 8.68
CA PHE A 21 2.34 4.57 8.13
C PHE A 21 1.60 5.83 8.61
N ARG A 22 1.12 6.64 7.66
CA ARG A 22 0.36 7.88 7.91
C ARG A 22 -1.12 7.79 7.57
N GLY A 23 -1.53 6.75 6.85
CA GLY A 23 -2.93 6.52 6.48
C GLY A 23 -3.07 5.81 5.15
N ILE A 24 -4.30 5.49 4.78
CA ILE A 24 -4.64 4.91 3.48
C ILE A 24 -5.94 5.55 2.97
N ARG A 25 -6.04 5.73 1.66
CA ARG A 25 -7.27 6.19 0.99
C ARG A 25 -7.51 5.40 -0.29
N TYR A 26 -8.74 5.34 -0.74
CA TYR A 26 -9.09 4.77 -2.04
C TYR A 26 -9.28 5.88 -3.07
N ASP A 27 -8.62 5.73 -4.22
CA ASP A 27 -8.87 6.55 -5.40
C ASP A 27 -9.83 5.80 -6.35
N ASN A 28 -11.09 6.21 -6.33
CA ASN A 28 -12.13 5.58 -7.12
C ASN A 28 -11.98 5.82 -8.64
N ARG A 29 -11.27 6.87 -9.05
CA ARG A 29 -11.04 7.18 -10.47
C ARG A 29 -10.10 6.15 -11.09
N TYR A 30 -9.09 5.73 -10.34
CA TYR A 30 -8.06 4.81 -10.83
C TYR A 30 -8.19 3.40 -10.27
N LYS A 31 -9.14 3.16 -9.37
CA LYS A 31 -9.37 1.85 -8.72
C LYS A 31 -8.10 1.36 -8.01
N THR A 32 -7.53 2.25 -7.21
CA THR A 32 -6.30 1.98 -6.48
C THR A 32 -6.39 2.46 -5.04
N ALA A 33 -5.72 1.76 -4.13
CA ALA A 33 -5.44 2.24 -2.79
C ALA A 33 -4.13 3.05 -2.80
N VAL A 34 -4.13 4.19 -2.10
CA VAL A 34 -2.95 5.02 -1.89
C VAL A 34 -2.57 4.99 -0.42
N ILE A 35 -1.43 4.36 -0.14
CA ILE A 35 -0.81 4.27 1.17
C ILE A 35 0.02 5.54 1.38
N SER A 36 -0.33 6.28 2.43
CA SER A 36 0.37 7.50 2.81
C SER A 36 1.47 7.15 3.82
N THR A 37 2.68 7.61 3.55
CA THR A 37 3.87 7.37 4.39
C THR A 37 4.55 8.70 4.74
N GLU A 38 5.65 8.66 5.49
CA GLU A 38 6.53 9.80 5.75
C GLU A 38 7.20 10.39 4.49
N HIS A 39 7.17 9.67 3.37
CA HIS A 39 7.81 10.11 2.14
C HIS A 39 6.94 11.12 1.38
N GLU A 40 7.27 12.40 1.49
CA GLU A 40 6.47 13.49 0.91
C GLU A 40 6.45 13.55 -0.64
N HIS A 41 7.40 12.87 -1.29
CA HIS A 41 7.61 12.92 -2.74
C HIS A 41 7.13 11.67 -3.48
N HIS A 42 6.67 10.64 -2.76
CA HIS A 42 6.25 9.38 -3.35
C HIS A 42 4.84 9.01 -2.92
N ASP A 43 4.06 8.48 -3.85
CA ASP A 43 2.80 7.78 -3.55
C ASP A 43 3.06 6.28 -3.61
N TYR A 44 2.51 5.53 -2.65
CA TYR A 44 2.58 4.08 -2.59
C TYR A 44 1.23 3.52 -2.99
N ILE A 45 1.16 2.94 -4.16
CA ILE A 45 -0.11 2.64 -4.83
C ILE A 45 -0.30 1.14 -4.96
N VAL A 46 -1.52 0.68 -4.68
CA VAL A 46 -1.93 -0.72 -4.87
C VAL A 46 -3.21 -0.76 -5.67
N PRO A 47 -3.16 -1.17 -6.95
CA PRO A 47 -4.37 -1.45 -7.71
C PRO A 47 -5.18 -2.54 -7.03
N MET A 48 -6.45 -2.27 -6.74
CA MET A 48 -7.36 -3.20 -6.09
C MET A 48 -8.80 -2.73 -6.25
N THR A 49 -9.76 -3.65 -6.12
CA THR A 49 -11.17 -3.27 -6.14
C THR A 49 -11.57 -2.57 -4.84
N GLU A 50 -12.63 -1.76 -4.89
CA GLU A 50 -13.17 -1.06 -3.72
C GLU A 50 -13.55 -2.04 -2.60
N THR A 51 -14.17 -3.17 -2.95
CA THR A 51 -14.49 -4.23 -1.98
C THR A 51 -13.24 -4.79 -1.29
N LYS A 52 -12.14 -4.94 -2.03
CA LYS A 52 -10.87 -5.42 -1.47
C LYS A 52 -10.18 -4.37 -0.62
N TYR A 53 -10.32 -3.11 -1.00
CA TYR A 53 -9.86 -1.99 -0.20
C TYR A 53 -10.54 -1.95 1.17
N GLU A 54 -11.88 -2.02 1.23
CA GLU A 54 -12.60 -2.01 2.50
C GLU A 54 -12.24 -3.21 3.39
N GLN A 55 -12.10 -4.41 2.80
CA GLN A 55 -11.60 -5.60 3.53
C GLN A 55 -10.20 -5.37 4.10
N PHE A 56 -9.30 -4.77 3.31
CA PHE A 56 -7.93 -4.48 3.73
C PHE A 56 -7.90 -3.42 4.85
N VAL A 57 -8.75 -2.39 4.79
CA VAL A 57 -8.88 -1.38 5.86
C VAL A 57 -9.33 -2.02 7.17
N ASP A 58 -10.30 -2.94 7.14
CA ASP A 58 -10.75 -3.66 8.33
C ASP A 58 -9.66 -4.54 8.95
N GLU A 59 -8.89 -5.25 8.13
CA GLU A 59 -7.74 -6.04 8.59
C GLU A 59 -6.64 -5.14 9.15
N LEU A 60 -6.37 -4.01 8.48
CA LEU A 60 -5.39 -3.03 8.89
C LEU A 60 -5.72 -2.46 10.25
N ALA A 61 -6.93 -1.93 10.43
CA ALA A 61 -7.37 -1.34 11.69
C ALA A 61 -7.23 -2.29 12.88
N LYS A 62 -7.50 -3.60 12.67
CA LYS A 62 -7.26 -4.63 13.70
C LYS A 62 -5.77 -4.76 14.00
N ALA A 63 -4.94 -4.94 12.98
CA ALA A 63 -3.49 -5.11 13.15
C ALA A 63 -2.81 -3.88 13.79
N MET A 64 -3.31 -2.67 13.51
CA MET A 64 -2.77 -1.42 14.08
C MET A 64 -2.91 -1.33 15.61
N ASN A 65 -3.91 -2.00 16.19
CA ASN A 65 -4.11 -2.00 17.65
C ASN A 65 -3.10 -2.90 18.37
N ASP A 66 -2.61 -3.93 17.71
CA ASP A 66 -1.84 -5.01 18.34
C ASP A 66 -0.35 -5.00 17.97
N HIS A 67 0.02 -4.36 16.84
CA HIS A 67 1.36 -4.45 16.27
C HIS A 67 1.99 -3.08 15.94
N GLN A 68 3.27 -2.92 16.27
CA GLN A 68 4.05 -1.73 15.88
C GLN A 68 4.60 -1.79 14.46
N LEU A 69 4.74 -3.00 13.91
CA LEU A 69 5.18 -3.29 12.55
C LEU A 69 4.22 -4.30 11.94
N ILE A 70 3.76 -4.03 10.73
CA ILE A 70 2.96 -4.95 9.94
C ILE A 70 3.61 -5.18 8.58
N TYR A 71 3.38 -6.33 7.98
CA TYR A 71 3.88 -6.68 6.65
C TYR A 71 2.73 -6.74 5.66
N ILE A 72 2.83 -6.00 4.55
CA ILE A 72 1.97 -6.27 3.39
C ILE A 72 2.55 -7.47 2.64
N LYS A 73 1.70 -8.49 2.43
CA LYS A 73 2.02 -9.73 1.72
C LYS A 73 1.16 -9.89 0.48
N ASN A 74 1.55 -10.84 -0.38
CA ASN A 74 0.77 -11.27 -1.55
C ASN A 74 0.49 -10.18 -2.60
N GLY A 75 1.39 -9.22 -2.73
CA GLY A 75 1.35 -8.23 -3.80
C GLY A 75 2.55 -7.30 -3.79
N VAL A 76 2.57 -6.41 -4.77
CA VAL A 76 3.60 -5.42 -5.03
C VAL A 76 2.99 -4.03 -4.90
N ILE A 77 3.67 -3.16 -4.16
CA ILE A 77 3.28 -1.77 -3.96
C ILE A 77 4.04 -0.92 -4.98
N PHE A 78 3.35 -0.17 -5.82
CA PHE A 78 4.02 0.70 -6.77
C PHE A 78 4.45 1.98 -6.08
N ARG A 79 5.76 2.22 -6.01
CA ARG A 79 6.32 3.48 -5.51
C ARG A 79 6.46 4.44 -6.68
N CYS A 80 5.49 5.34 -6.82
CA CYS A 80 5.42 6.31 -7.89
C CYS A 80 5.84 7.69 -7.39
N ARG A 81 6.22 8.62 -8.28
CA ARG A 81 6.34 10.02 -7.86
C ARG A 81 4.96 10.52 -7.46
N LYS A 82 4.91 11.49 -6.55
CA LYS A 82 3.65 12.08 -6.09
C LYS A 82 2.78 12.55 -7.26
N GLY A 83 1.53 12.08 -7.28
CA GLY A 83 0.55 12.37 -8.33
C GLY A 83 0.72 11.54 -9.61
N GLU A 84 1.77 10.72 -9.74
CA GLU A 84 1.82 9.67 -10.75
C GLU A 84 0.98 8.49 -10.30
N ILE A 85 0.30 7.84 -11.26
CA ILE A 85 -0.56 6.71 -10.99
C ILE A 85 -0.13 5.55 -11.86
N HIS A 86 -0.02 4.38 -11.23
CA HIS A 86 0.31 3.14 -11.90
C HIS A 86 -0.96 2.31 -12.06
N ASN A 87 -1.31 2.01 -13.31
CA ASN A 87 -2.42 1.12 -13.62
C ASN A 87 -1.88 -0.29 -13.82
N SER A 88 -2.26 -1.22 -12.93
CA SER A 88 -2.02 -2.65 -13.08
C SER A 88 -3.29 -3.42 -12.80
N GLU A 89 -3.23 -4.74 -13.02
CA GLU A 89 -4.29 -5.64 -12.58
C GLU A 89 -4.54 -5.52 -11.06
N PRO A 90 -5.80 -5.59 -10.61
CA PRO A 90 -6.14 -5.58 -9.19
C PRO A 90 -5.43 -6.68 -8.40
N GLN A 91 -4.90 -6.32 -7.24
CA GLN A 91 -4.15 -7.20 -6.35
C GLN A 91 -4.94 -7.53 -5.10
N ASN A 92 -4.73 -8.74 -4.57
CA ASN A 92 -5.29 -9.20 -3.30
C ASN A 92 -4.17 -9.28 -2.26
N ILE A 93 -3.83 -8.13 -1.68
CA ILE A 93 -2.85 -8.06 -0.59
C ILE A 93 -3.45 -8.49 0.74
N THR A 94 -2.60 -8.98 1.64
CA THR A 94 -2.99 -9.37 3.01
C THR A 94 -1.99 -8.82 4.02
N ILE A 95 -2.37 -8.81 5.30
CA ILE A 95 -1.48 -8.39 6.39
C ILE A 95 -0.86 -9.62 7.07
N GLY A 96 0.44 -9.54 7.35
CA GLY A 96 1.14 -10.40 8.30
C GLY A 96 1.82 -9.58 9.39
N TRP A 97 2.31 -10.24 10.43
CA TRP A 97 3.00 -9.64 11.58
C TRP A 97 4.28 -10.40 11.92
#